data_AF-A0A9D8H5T6-F1
#
_entry.id   AF-A0A9D8H5T6-F1
#
_cell.length_a   1.000
_cell.length_b   1.000
_cell.length_c   1.000
_cell.angle_alpha   90.00
_cell.angle_beta   90.00
_cell.angle_gamma   90.00
#
_symmetry.space_group_name_H-M   'P 1'
#
loop_
_entity.id
_entity.type
_entity.pdbx_description
1 polymer ?
#
loop_
_entity_poly.entity_id
_entity_poly.type
_entity_poly.pdbx_seq_one_letter_code
_entity_poly.pdbx_strand_id
1 'polypeptide(L)'
;MVLYTCGQKTTGPSLLHPCSRAGKALDAAGYDYEIRPQGGYRLLPWTRGTRDRDRAEVKRLSGTNEVPVLVLDDGTVISESSRIVSWAKEHPRAR
;
A
#
# COMPACT_ATOMS: atom_id res chain seq x y z
N MET A 1 9.14 -8.51 -0.91
CA MET A 1 7.74 -8.05 -0.93
C MET A 1 7.64 -6.61 -1.43
N VAL A 2 6.48 -6.20 -1.98
CA VAL A 2 6.26 -4.87 -2.58
C VAL A 2 5.01 -4.20 -2.01
N LEU A 3 5.16 -3.00 -1.47
CA LEU A 3 4.06 -2.15 -0.99
C LEU A 3 3.75 -1.04 -2.02
N TYR A 4 2.59 -1.15 -2.65
CA TYR A 4 2.06 -0.11 -3.54
C TYR A 4 1.41 1.00 -2.72
N THR A 5 1.88 2.24 -2.88
CA THR A 5 1.44 3.38 -2.07
C THR A 5 0.94 4.55 -2.94
N CYS A 6 0.41 5.60 -2.31
CA CYS A 6 0.38 6.92 -2.94
C CYS A 6 1.78 7.56 -2.89
N GLY A 7 1.99 8.74 -3.49
CA GLY A 7 3.30 9.39 -3.49
C GLY A 7 3.77 9.93 -2.14
N GLN A 8 2.93 9.93 -1.10
CA GLN A 8 3.35 10.16 0.29
C GLN A 8 4.00 8.91 0.92
N LYS A 9 4.08 7.79 0.19
CA LYS A 9 4.74 6.55 0.62
C LYS A 9 4.21 6.09 1.98
N THR A 10 5.10 5.82 2.94
CA THR A 10 4.79 5.43 4.31
C THR A 10 4.89 6.60 5.29
N THR A 11 4.98 7.84 4.79
CA THR A 11 5.12 9.05 5.59
C THR A 11 3.77 9.61 6.05
N GLY A 12 3.76 10.27 7.21
CA GLY A 12 2.61 11.00 7.74
C GLY A 12 1.88 10.29 8.89
N PRO A 13 0.81 10.90 9.44
CA PRO A 13 0.05 10.36 10.56
C PRO A 13 -0.76 9.12 10.13
N SER A 14 -0.53 7.98 10.77
CA SER A 14 -1.11 6.68 10.38
C SER A 14 -2.63 6.62 10.51
N LEU A 15 -3.24 7.51 11.29
CA LEU A 15 -4.70 7.63 11.39
C LEU A 15 -5.34 8.28 10.15
N LEU A 16 -4.61 9.16 9.47
CA LEU A 16 -5.10 9.92 8.31
C LEU A 16 -4.55 9.39 6.98
N HIS A 17 -3.43 8.66 7.01
CA HIS A 17 -2.80 8.09 5.84
C HIS A 17 -2.71 6.55 5.91
N PRO A 18 -3.62 5.83 5.21
CA PRO A 18 -3.62 4.38 5.15
C PRO A 18 -2.28 3.76 4.69
N CYS A 19 -1.57 4.41 3.76
CA CYS A 19 -0.25 3.93 3.30
C CYS A 19 0.83 4.00 4.40
N SER A 20 0.83 5.07 5.21
CA SER A 20 1.69 5.18 6.40
C SER A 20 1.34 4.14 7.46
N ARG A 21 0.05 3.88 7.67
CA ARG A 21 -0.42 2.86 8.61
C ARG A 21 0.08 1.47 8.24
N ALA A 22 -0.02 1.09 6.97
CA ALA A 22 0.46 -0.19 6.48
C ALA A 22 1.99 -0.30 6.58
N GLY A 23 2.73 0.71 6.10
CA GLY A 23 4.19 0.72 6.15
C GLY A 23 4.74 0.55 7.56
N LYS A 24 4.26 1.36 8.52
CA LYS A 24 4.71 1.26 9.92
C LYS A 24 4.39 -0.10 10.55
N ALA A 25 3.29 -0.74 10.16
CA ALA A 25 2.99 -2.09 10.66
C ALA A 25 3.96 -3.13 10.11
N LEU A 26 4.36 -3.01 8.83
CA LEU A 26 5.38 -3.87 8.22
C LEU A 26 6.77 -3.62 8.84
N ASP A 27 7.13 -2.35 9.05
CA ASP A 27 8.38 -1.97 9.73
C ASP A 27 8.43 -2.53 11.15
N ALA A 28 7.33 -2.39 11.90
CA ALA A 28 7.22 -2.93 13.26
C ALA A 28 7.25 -4.47 13.30
N ALA A 29 6.77 -5.13 12.24
CA ALA A 29 6.85 -6.58 12.06
C ALA A 29 8.23 -7.07 11.57
N GLY A 30 9.17 -6.15 11.28
CA GLY A 30 10.55 -6.50 10.90
C GLY A 30 10.71 -6.91 9.43
N TYR A 31 9.85 -6.43 8.54
CA TYR A 31 9.95 -6.72 7.11
C TYR A 31 10.68 -5.64 6.32
N ASP A 32 11.55 -6.08 5.41
CA ASP A 32 12.06 -5.26 4.32
C ASP A 32 11.14 -5.39 3.10
N TYR A 33 10.78 -4.25 2.51
CA TYR A 33 9.88 -4.21 1.35
C TYR A 33 10.23 -3.07 0.39
N GLU A 34 9.96 -3.30 -0.90
CA GLU A 34 10.05 -2.25 -1.91
C GLU A 34 8.80 -1.37 -1.84
N ILE A 35 8.97 -0.05 -1.84
CA ILE A 35 7.85 0.89 -1.97
C ILE A 35 7.68 1.25 -3.45
N ARG A 36 6.50 1.01 -4.01
CA ARG A 36 6.13 1.45 -5.36
C ARG A 36 5.05 2.53 -5.32
N PRO A 37 5.42 3.82 -5.37
CA PRO A 37 4.46 4.91 -5.35
C PRO A 37 3.69 4.98 -6.67
N GLN A 38 2.38 5.22 -6.56
CA GLN A 38 1.47 5.29 -7.69
C GLN A 38 0.78 6.67 -7.74
N GLY A 39 0.49 7.15 -8.96
CA GLY A 39 -0.15 8.45 -9.24
C GLY A 39 -1.66 8.46 -9.01
N GLY A 40 -2.40 9.42 -9.56
CA GLY A 40 -3.86 9.48 -9.45
C GLY A 40 -4.40 9.66 -8.02
N TYR A 41 -4.46 10.89 -7.51
CA TYR A 41 -4.90 11.20 -6.14
C TYR A 41 -6.36 11.65 -6.12
N ARG A 42 -7.20 11.01 -5.28
CA ARG A 42 -8.65 11.29 -5.22
C ARG A 42 -8.98 12.75 -4.92
N LEU A 43 -8.15 13.40 -4.11
CA LEU A 43 -8.33 14.79 -3.66
C LEU A 43 -7.76 15.84 -4.63
N LEU A 44 -7.02 15.44 -5.68
CA LEU A 44 -6.42 16.36 -6.64
C LEU A 44 -7.16 16.27 -7.98
N PRO A 45 -8.03 17.26 -8.31
CA PRO A 45 -8.90 17.20 -9.50
C PRO A 45 -8.15 16.99 -10.82
N TRP A 46 -6.95 17.56 -10.96
CA TRP A 46 -6.11 17.43 -12.15
C TRP A 46 -5.58 16.02 -12.40
N THR A 47 -5.66 15.12 -11.40
CA THR A 47 -5.22 13.72 -11.56
C THR A 47 -6.37 12.77 -11.89
N ARG A 48 -7.62 13.25 -11.97
CA ARG A 48 -8.80 12.40 -12.24
C ARG A 48 -8.76 11.77 -13.63
N GLY A 49 -8.31 12.52 -14.64
CA GLY A 49 -8.22 12.03 -16.02
C GLY A 49 -7.15 10.95 -16.25
N THR A 50 -6.13 10.87 -15.39
CA THR A 50 -5.05 9.88 -15.50
C THR A 50 -5.16 8.76 -14.46
N ARG A 51 -6.09 8.86 -13.49
CA ARG A 51 -6.13 7.95 -12.33
C ARG A 51 -6.24 6.48 -12.70
N ASP A 52 -7.07 6.12 -13.66
CA ASP A 52 -7.19 4.71 -14.07
C ASP A 52 -5.90 4.17 -14.70
N ARG A 53 -5.21 4.99 -15.50
CA ARG A 53 -3.91 4.63 -16.09
C ARG A 53 -2.83 4.53 -15.01
N ASP A 54 -2.76 5.52 -14.14
CA ASP A 54 -1.76 5.60 -13.06
C ASP A 54 -2.00 4.54 -11.96
N ARG A 55 -3.18 3.91 -11.95
CA ARG A 55 -3.57 2.82 -11.02
C ARG A 55 -3.79 1.48 -11.72
N ALA A 56 -3.43 1.35 -13.00
CA ALA A 56 -3.70 0.15 -13.78
C ALA A 56 -3.11 -1.12 -13.16
N GLU A 57 -1.88 -1.05 -12.64
CA GLU A 57 -1.25 -2.16 -11.94
C GLU A 57 -1.95 -2.49 -10.61
N VAL A 58 -2.27 -1.47 -9.81
CA VAL A 58 -3.02 -1.64 -8.55
C VAL A 58 -4.39 -2.29 -8.80
N LYS A 59 -5.08 -1.87 -9.88
CA LYS A 59 -6.37 -2.41 -10.29
C LYS A 59 -6.28 -3.83 -10.78
N ARG A 60 -5.23 -4.18 -11.53
CA ARG A 60 -4.97 -5.56 -11.96
C ARG A 60 -4.71 -6.49 -10.77
N LEU A 61 -4.03 -6.00 -9.72
CA LEU A 61 -3.68 -6.79 -8.54
C LEU A 61 -4.84 -6.92 -7.54
N SER A 62 -5.54 -5.82 -7.25
CA SER A 62 -6.55 -5.76 -6.17
C SER A 62 -8.01 -5.71 -6.64
N GLY A 63 -8.23 -5.54 -7.95
CA GLY A 63 -9.56 -5.23 -8.51
C GLY A 63 -10.00 -3.78 -8.32
N THR A 64 -9.22 -2.93 -7.61
CA THR A 64 -9.58 -1.54 -7.29
C THR A 64 -8.44 -0.56 -7.57
N ASN A 65 -8.76 0.74 -7.65
CA ASN A 65 -7.75 1.79 -7.80
C ASN A 65 -7.15 2.24 -6.44
N GLU A 66 -7.49 1.57 -5.35
CA GLU A 66 -7.17 2.02 -4.00
C GLU A 66 -5.83 1.50 -3.52
N VAL A 67 -5.14 2.31 -2.72
CA VAL A 67 -3.90 1.96 -2.03
C VAL A 67 -4.05 2.20 -0.53
N PRO A 68 -3.31 1.46 0.32
CA PRO A 68 -2.21 0.55 -0.01
C PRO A 68 -2.64 -0.83 -0.50
N VAL A 69 -1.75 -1.45 -1.28
CA VAL A 69 -1.79 -2.88 -1.65
C VAL A 69 -0.41 -3.48 -1.40
N LEU A 70 -0.34 -4.60 -0.70
CA LEU A 70 0.87 -5.37 -0.45
C LEU A 70 0.88 -6.61 -1.34
N VAL A 71 2.00 -6.87 -2.00
CA VAL A 71 2.26 -8.12 -2.70
C VAL A 71 3.40 -8.83 -1.98
N LEU A 72 3.10 -10.02 -1.45
CA LEU A 72 4.06 -10.87 -0.77
C LEU A 72 5.00 -11.56 -1.78
N ASP A 73 6.08 -12.14 -1.28
CA ASP A 73 7.08 -12.79 -2.14
C ASP A 73 6.54 -14.05 -2.87
N ASP A 74 5.50 -14.67 -2.34
CA ASP A 74 4.79 -15.79 -2.97
C ASP A 74 3.73 -15.34 -3.99
N GLY A 75 3.59 -14.03 -4.23
CA GLY A 75 2.60 -13.45 -5.12
C GLY A 75 1.22 -13.18 -4.49
N THR A 76 1.02 -13.51 -3.21
CA THR A 76 -0.22 -13.22 -2.49
C THR A 76 -0.46 -11.70 -2.42
N VAL A 77 -1.67 -11.27 -2.78
CA VAL A 77 -2.07 -9.86 -2.76
C VAL A 77 -2.96 -9.56 -1.55
N ILE A 78 -2.53 -8.61 -0.72
CA ILE A 78 -3.30 -8.11 0.43
C ILE A 78 -3.66 -6.65 0.17
N SER A 79 -4.96 -6.40 0.04
CA SER A 79 -5.52 -5.07 -0.17
C SER A 79 -6.07 -4.50 1.13
N GLU A 80 -6.13 -3.17 1.24
CA GLU A 80 -6.57 -2.41 2.43
C GLU A 80 -5.54 -2.35 3.57
N SER A 81 -5.35 -1.15 4.12
CA SER A 81 -4.38 -0.93 5.20
C SER A 81 -4.67 -1.73 6.46
N SER A 82 -5.93 -1.96 6.81
CA SER A 82 -6.34 -2.73 7.99
C SER A 82 -5.91 -4.20 7.87
N ARG A 83 -6.14 -4.82 6.71
CA ARG A 83 -5.77 -6.22 6.44
C ARG A 83 -4.26 -6.39 6.42
N ILE A 84 -3.52 -5.46 5.82
CA ILE A 84 -2.05 -5.46 5.85
C ILE A 84 -1.53 -5.37 7.29
N VAL A 85 -2.13 -4.49 8.11
CA VAL A 85 -1.76 -4.37 9.53
C VAL A 85 -2.05 -5.66 10.30
N SER A 86 -3.22 -6.27 10.12
CA SER A 86 -3.54 -7.56 10.77
C SER A 86 -2.57 -8.65 10.35
N TRP A 87 -2.32 -8.78 9.06
CA TRP A 87 -1.36 -9.75 8.52
C TRP A 87 0.04 -9.56 9.11
N ALA A 88 0.54 -8.32 9.17
CA ALA A 88 1.87 -8.02 9.71
C ALA A 88 1.98 -8.38 11.21
N LYS A 89 0.89 -8.22 11.98
CA LYS A 89 0.85 -8.60 13.40
C LYS A 89 0.79 -10.11 13.61
N GLU A 90 0.09 -10.82 12.73
CA GLU A 90 -0.03 -12.28 12.76
C GLU A 90 1.25 -12.99 12.30
N HIS A 91 2.06 -12.31 11.47
CA HIS A 91 3.28 -12.84 10.87
C HIS A 91 4.49 -11.95 11.20
N PRO A 92 4.91 -11.80 12.46
CA PRO A 92 6.14 -11.08 12.75
C PRO A 92 7.35 -11.84 12.20
N ARG A 93 8.26 -11.14 11.52
CA ARG A 93 9.56 -11.71 11.17
C ARG A 93 10.40 -11.75 12.45
N ALA A 94 10.74 -12.95 12.92
CA ALA A 94 11.68 -13.10 14.03
C ALA A 94 12.97 -12.34 13.67
N ARG A 95 13.32 -11.38 14.52
CA ARG A 95 14.40 -10.43 14.30
C ARG A 95 15.77 -11.07 14.49
#